data_AF-A0A7L0P7F5-F1
#
_entry.id   AF-A0A7L0P7F5-F1
#
_cell.length_a   1.000
_cell.length_b   1.000
_cell.length_c   1.000
_cell.angle_alpha   90.00
_cell.angle_beta   90.00
_cell.angle_gamma   90.00
#
_symmetry.space_group_name_H-M   'P 1'
#
loop_
_entity.id
_entity.type
_entity.pdbx_description
1 polymer ?
#
loop_
_entity_poly.entity_id
_entity_poly.type
_entity_poly.pdbx_seq_one_letter_code
_entity_poly.pdbx_strand_id
1 'polypeptide(L)'
;QFVGTWHLAAAVSNCSVFLKMKDGMKSSIITISFMPEGNLAMKLVWPLPDKCQKFELLFQRGGQAGHYMAAQEKRELHVVETDYSHYAIVHQLQQSGQEPSIALQLLTREQDVSPQLLQKFKALIPTVGLTKDMLAVLPKSGECQEGAGRHSR
;
A
#
# COMPACT_ATOMS: atom_id res chain seq x y z
N GLN A 1 16.14 -6.12 -2.35
CA GLN A 1 15.15 -6.19 -3.45
C GLN A 1 13.83 -5.52 -3.11
N PHE A 2 13.35 -5.51 -1.85
CA PHE A 2 12.06 -4.89 -1.47
C PHE A 2 11.97 -3.36 -1.64
N VAL A 3 13.11 -2.64 -1.52
CA VAL A 3 13.20 -1.18 -1.71
C VAL A 3 12.88 -0.77 -3.16
N GLY A 4 12.33 0.42 -3.34
CA GLY A 4 12.04 1.04 -4.63
C GLY A 4 10.55 1.26 -4.85
N THR A 5 10.17 1.44 -6.11
CA THR A 5 8.81 1.79 -6.52
C THR A 5 7.91 0.57 -6.65
N TRP A 6 6.70 0.69 -6.11
CA TRP A 6 5.62 -0.27 -6.15
C TRP A 6 4.32 0.44 -6.58
N HIS A 7 3.39 -0.33 -7.11
CA HIS A 7 2.04 0.12 -7.44
C HIS A 7 1.04 -0.56 -6.52
N LEU A 8 0.12 0.23 -5.95
CA LEU A 8 -1.03 -0.32 -5.24
C LEU A 8 -2.04 -0.81 -6.27
N ALA A 9 -2.16 -2.12 -6.42
CA ALA A 9 -3.03 -2.72 -7.42
C ALA A 9 -4.41 -3.11 -6.88
N ALA A 10 -4.47 -3.49 -5.60
CA ALA A 10 -5.74 -3.76 -4.94
C ALA A 10 -5.63 -3.43 -3.44
N ALA A 11 -6.74 -3.02 -2.85
CA ALA A 11 -6.84 -2.76 -1.42
C ALA A 11 -8.22 -3.19 -0.90
N VAL A 12 -8.26 -3.70 0.32
CA VAL A 12 -9.49 -3.94 1.07
C VAL A 12 -9.34 -3.29 2.45
N SER A 13 -10.37 -2.59 2.92
CA SER A 13 -10.35 -1.99 4.25
C SER A 13 -11.76 -1.69 4.76
N ASN A 14 -11.95 -1.75 6.07
CA ASN A 14 -13.16 -1.28 6.75
C ASN A 14 -13.12 0.23 7.08
N CYS A 15 -12.06 0.96 6.70
CA CYS A 15 -11.96 2.40 6.94
C CYS A 15 -13.09 3.15 6.20
N SER A 16 -13.87 3.93 6.94
CA SER A 16 -15.03 4.65 6.38
C SER A 16 -14.68 5.62 5.25
N VAL A 17 -13.51 6.26 5.31
CA VAL A 17 -13.02 7.14 4.24
C VAL A 17 -12.72 6.32 2.99
N PHE A 18 -12.03 5.19 3.14
CA PHE A 18 -11.73 4.28 2.04
C PHE A 18 -13.01 3.77 1.38
N LEU A 19 -13.97 3.26 2.18
CA LEU A 19 -15.24 2.74 1.67
C LEU A 19 -16.03 3.76 0.83
N LYS A 20 -15.98 5.05 1.18
CA LYS A 20 -16.63 6.13 0.44
C LYS A 20 -15.97 6.44 -0.90
N MET A 21 -14.66 6.26 -1.01
CA MET A 21 -13.89 6.68 -2.19
C MET A 21 -13.47 5.53 -3.10
N LYS A 22 -13.51 4.28 -2.62
CA LYS A 22 -12.90 3.10 -3.25
C LYS A 22 -13.25 2.90 -4.73
N ASP A 23 -14.47 3.23 -5.13
CA ASP A 23 -14.96 3.02 -6.50
C ASP A 23 -14.42 4.05 -7.51
N GLY A 24 -13.90 5.18 -7.02
CA GLY A 24 -13.26 6.22 -7.84
C GLY A 24 -11.73 6.22 -7.75
N MET A 25 -11.14 5.33 -6.95
CA MET A 25 -9.68 5.27 -6.77
C MET A 25 -8.99 4.66 -7.99
N LYS A 26 -7.83 5.20 -8.36
CA LYS A 26 -6.90 4.58 -9.31
C LYS A 26 -5.66 4.07 -8.57
N SER A 27 -4.86 3.26 -9.27
CA SER A 27 -3.60 2.73 -8.74
C SER A 27 -2.68 3.87 -8.32
N SER A 28 -2.08 3.72 -7.15
CA SER A 28 -1.16 4.70 -6.54
C SER A 28 0.28 4.21 -6.63
N ILE A 29 1.23 5.15 -6.66
CA ILE A 29 2.65 4.84 -6.61
C ILE A 29 3.11 4.87 -5.15
N ILE A 30 3.86 3.86 -4.74
CA ILE A 30 4.44 3.74 -3.41
C ILE A 30 5.95 3.51 -3.54
N THR A 31 6.75 4.44 -3.05
CA THR A 31 8.21 4.28 -2.98
C THR A 31 8.59 3.88 -1.57
N ILE A 32 9.20 2.70 -1.44
CA ILE A 32 9.66 2.14 -0.17
C ILE A 32 11.16 2.33 -0.06
N SER A 33 11.64 2.85 1.07
CA SER A 33 13.06 2.91 1.41
C SER A 33 13.31 2.48 2.86
N PHE A 34 14.52 2.01 3.12
CA PHE A 34 14.98 1.78 4.49
C PHE A 34 15.76 2.99 4.99
N MET A 35 15.43 3.40 6.20
CA MET A 35 16.13 4.40 7.00
C MET A 35 17.14 3.69 7.93
N PRO A 36 17.98 4.44 8.67
CA PRO A 36 18.86 3.86 9.68
C PRO A 36 18.11 2.89 10.62
N GLU A 37 18.85 1.91 11.14
CA GLU A 37 18.33 0.88 12.06
C GLU A 37 17.28 -0.06 11.42
N GLY A 38 17.08 0.04 10.10
CA GLY A 38 16.13 -0.78 9.36
C GLY A 38 14.69 -0.27 9.42
N ASN A 39 14.48 0.97 9.85
CA ASN A 39 13.20 1.66 9.82
C ASN A 39 12.69 1.81 8.38
N LEU A 40 11.38 1.93 8.20
CA LEU A 40 10.73 1.95 6.89
C LEU A 40 10.17 3.34 6.60
N ALA A 41 10.48 3.90 5.44
CA ALA A 41 9.77 5.04 4.89
C ALA A 41 8.96 4.60 3.67
N MET A 42 7.68 4.98 3.64
CA MET A 42 6.78 4.77 2.52
C MET A 42 6.29 6.12 2.02
N LYS A 43 6.69 6.50 0.81
CA LYS A 43 6.18 7.69 0.13
C LYS A 43 5.09 7.28 -0.84
N LEU A 44 3.89 7.80 -0.65
CA LEU A 44 2.72 7.49 -1.45
C LEU A 44 2.37 8.67 -2.33
N VAL A 45 2.05 8.39 -3.59
CA VAL A 45 1.55 9.35 -4.57
C VAL A 45 0.21 8.87 -5.07
N TRP A 46 -0.84 9.58 -4.67
CA TRP A 46 -2.23 9.28 -5.00
C TRP A 46 -2.68 10.17 -6.16
N PRO A 47 -3.12 9.57 -7.28
CA PRO A 47 -3.79 10.33 -8.34
C PRO A 47 -5.21 10.68 -7.88
N LEU A 48 -5.46 11.96 -7.67
CA LEU A 48 -6.79 12.53 -7.53
C LEU A 48 -7.17 13.22 -8.85
N PRO A 49 -8.47 13.45 -9.13
CA PRO A 49 -8.92 14.04 -10.39
C PRO A 49 -8.17 15.31 -10.81
N ASP A 50 -7.88 16.20 -9.86
CA ASP A 50 -7.28 17.51 -10.15
C ASP A 50 -5.80 17.61 -9.73
N LYS A 51 -5.26 16.64 -8.98
CA LYS A 51 -3.91 16.75 -8.41
C LYS A 51 -3.30 15.40 -8.02
N CYS A 52 -1.97 15.40 -7.93
CA CYS A 52 -1.21 14.32 -7.32
C CYS A 52 -0.99 14.62 -5.84
N GLN A 53 -1.70 13.89 -4.97
CA GLN A 53 -1.52 14.03 -3.52
C GLN A 53 -0.34 13.17 -3.07
N LYS A 54 0.67 13.80 -2.46
CA LYS A 54 1.83 13.10 -1.88
C LYS A 54 1.75 13.10 -0.37
N PHE A 55 2.16 11.99 0.25
CA PHE A 55 2.36 11.90 1.70
C PHE A 55 3.37 10.80 2.02
N GLU A 56 3.93 10.88 3.22
CA GLU A 56 4.95 9.95 3.70
C GLU A 56 4.49 9.31 5.01
N LEU A 57 4.76 8.02 5.15
CA LEU A 57 4.55 7.25 6.36
C LEU A 57 5.91 6.73 6.82
N LEU A 58 6.25 7.00 8.08
CA LEU A 58 7.49 6.55 8.70
C LEU A 58 7.16 5.50 9.75
N PHE A 59 7.85 4.37 9.69
CA PHE A 59 7.68 3.29 10.65
C PHE A 59 9.02 2.86 11.24
N GLN A 60 9.01 2.58 12.53
CA GLN A 60 10.10 1.92 13.22
C GLN A 60 10.05 0.42 12.96
N ARG A 61 11.21 -0.22 12.83
CA ARG A 61 11.28 -1.67 12.71
C ARG A 61 10.83 -2.32 14.02
N GLY A 62 9.91 -3.29 13.93
CA GLY A 62 9.48 -4.11 15.06
C GLY A 62 10.46 -5.25 15.39
N GLY A 63 10.17 -5.98 16.46
CA GLY A 63 10.99 -7.13 16.87
C GLY A 63 10.97 -8.31 15.89
N GLN A 64 9.97 -8.38 15.02
CA GLN A 64 9.82 -9.43 14.00
C GLN A 64 10.12 -8.87 12.60
N ALA A 65 10.77 -9.68 11.76
CA ALA A 65 11.01 -9.32 10.36
C ALA A 65 9.68 -9.05 9.64
N GLY A 66 9.63 -7.96 8.85
CA GLY A 66 8.42 -7.56 8.14
C GLY A 66 7.38 -6.85 9.00
N HIS A 67 7.60 -6.71 10.32
CA HIS A 67 6.73 -5.96 11.21
C HIS A 67 7.32 -4.56 11.47
N TYR A 68 6.48 -3.53 11.36
CA TYR A 68 6.84 -2.14 11.51
C TYR A 68 5.74 -1.37 12.25
N MET A 69 6.12 -0.36 13.03
CA MET A 69 5.21 0.40 13.88
C MET A 69 5.46 1.90 13.77
N ALA A 70 4.40 2.68 13.61
CA ALA A 70 4.40 4.12 13.71
C ALA A 70 3.65 4.47 15.01
N ALA A 71 4.39 4.58 16.12
CA ALA A 71 3.82 4.65 17.46
C ALA A 71 2.99 5.92 17.69
N GLN A 72 3.42 7.05 17.13
CA GLN A 72 2.72 8.33 17.26
C GLN A 72 1.36 8.29 16.55
N GLU A 73 1.33 7.68 15.37
CA GLU A 73 0.14 7.48 14.55
C GLU A 73 -0.67 6.26 15.00
N LYS A 74 -0.21 5.49 16.00
CA LYS A 74 -0.80 4.20 16.42
C LYS A 74 -1.14 3.31 15.22
N ARG A 75 -0.18 3.17 14.31
CA ARG A 75 -0.30 2.39 13.09
C ARG A 75 0.73 1.27 13.07
N GLU A 76 0.31 0.09 12.67
CA GLU A 76 1.16 -1.08 12.49
C GLU A 76 1.12 -1.52 11.04
N LEU A 77 2.23 -2.05 10.56
CA LEU A 77 2.39 -2.59 9.21
C LEU A 77 3.07 -3.94 9.30
N HIS A 78 2.48 -4.95 8.67
CA HIS A 78 3.03 -6.28 8.57
C HIS A 78 3.06 -6.73 7.10
N VAL A 79 4.24 -7.13 6.63
CA VAL A 79 4.37 -7.79 5.32
C VAL A 79 3.94 -9.25 5.49
N VAL A 80 2.71 -9.54 5.08
CA VAL A 80 2.09 -10.86 5.22
C VAL A 80 2.75 -11.87 4.29
N GLU A 81 3.03 -11.43 3.05
CA GLU A 81 3.62 -12.29 2.04
C GLU A 81 4.33 -11.45 0.96
N THR A 82 5.46 -11.91 0.45
CA THR A 82 6.16 -11.26 -0.66
C THR A 82 7.18 -12.21 -1.28
N ASP A 83 7.45 -12.05 -2.57
CA ASP A 83 8.62 -12.63 -3.24
C ASP A 83 9.79 -11.64 -3.33
N TYR A 84 9.69 -10.51 -2.60
CA TYR A 84 10.60 -9.37 -2.54
C TYR A 84 10.88 -8.65 -3.86
N SER A 85 10.33 -9.12 -4.97
CA SER A 85 10.77 -8.76 -6.33
C SER A 85 9.63 -8.38 -7.26
N HIS A 86 8.46 -9.00 -7.16
CA HIS A 86 7.32 -8.73 -8.06
C HIS A 86 6.06 -8.30 -7.31
N TYR A 87 5.81 -8.85 -6.11
CA TYR A 87 4.63 -8.52 -5.32
C TYR A 87 4.88 -8.50 -3.82
N ALA A 88 4.02 -7.77 -3.10
CA ALA A 88 3.92 -7.83 -1.67
C ALA A 88 2.45 -7.69 -1.23
N ILE A 89 2.06 -8.44 -0.20
CA ILE A 89 0.78 -8.31 0.48
C ILE A 89 1.06 -7.73 1.85
N VAL A 90 0.51 -6.55 2.11
CA VAL A 90 0.77 -5.78 3.32
C VAL A 90 -0.52 -5.64 4.10
N HIS A 91 -0.46 -6.04 5.37
CA HIS A 91 -1.51 -5.80 6.35
C HIS A 91 -1.19 -4.53 7.14
N GLN A 92 -2.18 -3.67 7.33
CA GLN A 92 -2.05 -2.47 8.14
C GLN A 92 -3.16 -2.43 9.19
N LEU A 93 -2.78 -2.12 10.43
CA LEU A 93 -3.71 -1.85 11.51
C LEU A 93 -3.57 -0.39 11.91
N GLN A 94 -4.68 0.34 11.93
CA GLN A 94 -4.74 1.72 12.36
C GLN A 94 -5.63 1.82 13.60
N GLN A 95 -5.03 2.13 14.75
CA GLN A 95 -5.74 2.23 16.03
C GLN A 95 -6.05 3.68 16.44
N SER A 96 -5.47 4.68 15.76
CA SER A 96 -5.82 6.08 15.97
C SER A 96 -7.12 6.44 15.23
N GLY A 97 -8.01 7.19 15.89
CA GLY A 97 -9.27 7.67 15.30
C GLY A 97 -10.47 7.36 16.18
N GLN A 98 -11.68 7.59 15.66
CA GLN A 98 -12.92 7.19 16.33
C GLN A 98 -13.15 5.68 16.27
N GLU A 99 -12.75 5.04 15.17
CA GLU A 99 -12.87 3.60 14.96
C GLU A 99 -11.56 3.01 14.43
N PRO A 100 -11.04 1.92 15.03
CA PRO A 100 -9.91 1.19 14.49
C PRO A 100 -10.22 0.65 13.09
N SER A 101 -9.23 0.68 12.21
CA SER A 101 -9.37 0.12 10.86
C SER A 101 -8.25 -0.84 10.51
N ILE A 102 -8.61 -1.83 9.70
CA ILE A 102 -7.72 -2.84 9.13
C ILE A 102 -7.68 -2.61 7.62
N ALA A 103 -6.51 -2.77 7.02
CA ALA A 103 -6.35 -2.81 5.58
C ALA A 103 -5.46 -3.97 5.15
N LEU A 104 -5.77 -4.56 4.00
CA LEU A 104 -4.88 -5.45 3.27
C LEU A 104 -4.64 -4.84 1.89
N GLN A 105 -3.37 -4.78 1.48
CA GLN A 105 -2.94 -4.12 0.25
C GLN A 105 -2.11 -5.07 -0.60
N LEU A 106 -2.41 -5.14 -1.90
CA LEU A 106 -1.59 -5.82 -2.89
C LEU A 106 -0.72 -4.80 -3.61
N LEU A 107 0.59 -4.91 -3.40
CA LEU A 107 1.61 -4.12 -4.07
C LEU A 107 2.25 -4.94 -5.19
N THR A 108 2.48 -4.32 -6.33
CA THR A 108 3.16 -4.95 -7.48
C THR A 108 4.22 -4.05 -8.08
N ARG A 109 5.28 -4.63 -8.66
CA ARG A 109 6.29 -3.83 -9.39
C ARG A 109 5.78 -3.29 -10.70
N GLU A 110 4.99 -4.09 -11.39
CA GLU A 110 4.31 -3.69 -12.61
C GLU A 110 2.87 -3.29 -12.32
N GLN A 111 2.27 -2.48 -13.17
CA GLN A 111 0.87 -2.09 -13.03
C GLN A 111 -0.11 -3.21 -13.43
N ASP A 112 0.38 -4.24 -14.14
CA ASP A 112 -0.39 -5.43 -14.47
C ASP A 112 -0.40 -6.42 -13.31
N VAL A 113 -1.59 -6.85 -12.91
CA VAL A 113 -1.78 -7.92 -11.92
C VAL A 113 -2.33 -9.15 -12.58
N SER A 114 -1.62 -10.27 -12.41
CA SER A 114 -2.08 -11.55 -12.91
C SER A 114 -3.35 -12.01 -12.17
N PRO A 115 -4.30 -12.68 -12.86
CA PRO A 115 -5.48 -13.22 -12.20
C PRO A 115 -5.15 -14.14 -11.02
N GLN A 116 -4.08 -14.92 -11.11
CA GLN A 116 -3.64 -15.83 -10.05
C GLN A 116 -3.22 -15.06 -8.79
N LEU A 117 -2.44 -13.98 -8.94
CA LEU A 117 -2.02 -13.15 -7.83
C LEU A 117 -3.21 -12.43 -7.18
N LEU A 118 -4.16 -11.95 -7.99
CA LEU A 118 -5.37 -11.33 -7.46
C LEU A 118 -6.26 -12.33 -6.70
N GLN A 119 -6.39 -13.58 -7.17
CA GLN A 119 -7.14 -14.61 -6.45
C GLN A 119 -6.47 -14.96 -5.12
N LYS A 120 -5.13 -15.08 -5.12
CA LYS A 120 -4.34 -15.29 -3.90
C LYS A 120 -4.59 -14.18 -2.88
N PHE A 121 -4.54 -12.92 -3.31
CA PHE A 121 -4.88 -11.78 -2.46
C PHE A 121 -6.32 -11.87 -1.92
N LYS A 122 -7.30 -12.19 -2.77
CA LYS A 122 -8.71 -12.35 -2.39
C LYS A 122 -8.95 -13.47 -1.37
N ALA A 123 -8.10 -14.50 -1.35
CA ALA A 123 -8.21 -15.61 -0.41
C ALA A 123 -7.81 -15.22 1.02
N LEU A 124 -6.96 -14.20 1.19
CA LEU A 124 -6.52 -13.69 2.50
C LEU A 124 -7.52 -12.71 3.13
N ILE A 125 -8.45 -12.16 2.36
CA ILE A 125 -9.40 -11.15 2.85
C ILE A 125 -10.18 -11.62 4.10
N PRO A 126 -10.78 -12.83 4.12
CA PRO A 126 -11.53 -13.29 5.29
C PRO A 126 -10.65 -13.58 6.51
N THR A 127 -9.36 -13.90 6.32
CA THR A 127 -8.47 -14.27 7.43
C THR A 127 -8.10 -13.06 8.30
N VAL A 128 -8.32 -11.84 7.79
CA VAL A 128 -8.12 -10.58 8.52
C VAL A 128 -9.45 -9.92 8.92
N GLY A 129 -10.56 -10.65 8.86
CA GLY A 129 -11.89 -10.17 9.27
C GLY A 129 -12.53 -9.17 8.32
N LEU A 130 -12.03 -9.07 7.08
CA LEU A 130 -12.59 -8.21 6.03
C LEU A 130 -13.42 -9.03 5.04
N THR A 131 -14.23 -8.34 4.24
CA THR A 131 -15.12 -8.95 3.26
C THR A 131 -14.84 -8.41 1.85
N LYS A 132 -15.28 -9.16 0.82
CA LYS A 132 -14.96 -8.85 -0.59
C LYS A 132 -15.71 -7.63 -1.12
N ASP A 133 -16.81 -7.22 -0.52
CA ASP A 133 -17.53 -5.98 -0.84
C ASP A 133 -16.73 -4.71 -0.47
N MET A 134 -15.82 -4.84 0.49
CA MET A 134 -14.88 -3.79 0.89
C MET A 134 -13.64 -3.75 -0.03
N LEU A 135 -13.56 -4.57 -1.06
CA LEU A 135 -12.42 -4.63 -1.98
C LEU A 135 -12.53 -3.55 -3.06
N ALA A 136 -11.39 -2.94 -3.39
CA ALA A 136 -11.18 -2.26 -4.66
C ALA A 136 -10.00 -2.88 -5.41
N VAL A 137 -10.25 -3.21 -6.68
CA VAL A 137 -9.19 -3.51 -7.66
C VAL A 137 -8.97 -2.22 -8.43
N LEU A 138 -7.76 -1.68 -8.34
CA LEU A 138 -7.48 -0.32 -8.75
C LEU A 138 -7.03 -0.32 -10.23
N PRO A 139 -7.72 0.41 -11.12
CA PRO A 139 -7.29 0.55 -12.50
C PRO A 139 -5.93 1.26 -12.56
N LYS A 140 -5.16 0.94 -13.59
CA LYS A 140 -3.87 1.56 -13.88
C LYS A 140 -3.99 3.09 -13.99
N SER A 141 -2.92 3.79 -13.64
CA SER A 141 -2.82 5.23 -13.85
C SER A 141 -1.50 5.60 -14.51
N GLY A 142 -1.59 6.41 -15.57
CA GLY A 142 -0.44 7.12 -16.14
C GLY A 142 -0.18 8.47 -15.45
N GLU A 143 -1.07 8.90 -14.57
CA GLU A 143 -0.97 10.17 -13.85
C GLU A 143 0.06 10.08 -12.72
N CYS A 144 0.65 11.21 -12.36
CA CYS A 144 1.56 11.32 -11.22
C CYS A 144 2.87 10.52 -11.33
N GLN A 145 3.23 10.06 -12.54
CA GLN A 145 4.57 9.53 -12.79
C GLN A 145 5.58 10.68 -12.67
N GLU A 146 6.51 10.58 -11.73
CA GLU A 146 7.63 11.51 -11.70
C GLU A 146 8.47 11.27 -12.95
N GLY A 147 8.63 12.32 -13.76
CA GLY A 147 9.57 12.30 -14.88
C GLY A 147 10.95 11.98 -14.34
N ALA A 148 11.55 10.89 -14.83
CA ALA A 148 13.00 10.70 -14.73
C ALA A 148 13.64 12.00 -15.18
N GLY A 149 14.46 12.60 -14.32
CA GLY A 149 15.09 13.89 -14.56
C GLY A 149 15.63 13.95 -15.99
N ARG A 150 15.12 14.92 -16.75
CA ARG A 150 15.74 15.36 -18.00
C ARG A 150 17.10 15.95 -17.61
N HIS A 151 18.11 15.10 -17.48
CA HIS A 151 19.48 15.54 -17.62
C HIS A 151 19.68 15.83 -19.11
N SER A 152 19.34 17.05 -19.51
CA SER A 152 19.83 17.64 -20.74
C SER A 152 21.36 17.65 -20.66
N ARG A 153 21.99 16.91 -21.58
CA ARG A 153 23.40 17.07 -21.94
C ARG A 153 23.66 18.46 -22.49
#